data_AF-A0A2E8PZ19-F1
#
_entry.id   AF-A0A2E8PZ19-F1
#
_cell.length_a   1.000
_cell.length_b   1.000
_cell.length_c   1.000
_cell.angle_alpha   90.00
_cell.angle_beta   90.00
_cell.angle_gamma   90.00
#
_symmetry.space_group_name_H-M   'P 1'
#
loop_
_entity.id
_entity.type
_entity.pdbx_description
1 polymer ?
#
loop_
_entity_poly.entity_id
_entity_poly.type
_entity_poly.pdbx_seq_one_letter_code
_entity_poly.pdbx_strand_id
1 'polypeptide(L)'
;MQSYMKVNSRPVARWMAVVALAMLPWLVGCNAEPNATDVTRVKDEFLHLRFQSQIQPELKGLSDGRLFQMACKRNNVQCDLVIEKLKESDPEFYKVLEPELKRN
;
A
#
# COMPACT_ATOMS: atom_id res chain seq x y z
N MET A 1 50.08 20.50 48.32
CA MET A 1 49.93 20.02 46.93
C MET A 1 48.91 18.89 46.93
N GLN A 2 47.65 19.18 46.58
CA GLN A 2 46.57 18.19 46.47
C GLN A 2 46.35 17.88 44.98
N SER A 3 46.38 16.59 44.65
CA SER A 3 46.12 16.04 43.32
C SER A 3 44.63 16.18 42.97
N TYR A 4 44.34 16.87 41.86
CA TYR A 4 43.01 16.90 41.28
C TYR A 4 42.87 15.70 40.32
N MET A 5 42.10 14.69 40.73
CA MET A 5 41.63 13.62 39.86
C MET A 5 40.75 14.20 38.74
N LYS A 6 41.21 14.10 37.50
CA LYS A 6 40.41 14.42 36.31
C LYS A 6 39.65 13.15 35.90
N VAL A 7 38.41 13.03 36.36
CA VAL A 7 37.47 11.97 35.94
C VAL A 7 37.18 12.17 34.44
N ASN A 8 37.65 11.22 33.63
CA ASN A 8 37.46 11.23 32.19
C ASN A 8 36.06 10.69 31.84
N SER A 9 35.06 11.55 31.96
CA SER A 9 33.69 11.27 31.51
C SER A 9 33.64 11.31 29.98
N ARG A 10 33.73 10.15 29.31
CA ARG A 10 33.19 9.91 27.94
C ARG A 10 33.44 8.45 27.50
N PRO A 11 32.54 7.51 27.83
CA PRO A 11 32.32 6.40 26.89
C PRO A 11 30.85 6.18 26.52
N VAL A 12 29.90 6.89 27.13
CA VAL A 12 28.46 6.56 27.00
C VAL A 12 27.84 7.04 25.68
N ALA A 13 28.33 8.16 25.13
CA ALA A 13 27.77 8.78 23.93
C ALA A 13 28.00 7.97 22.64
N ARG A 14 29.01 7.09 22.61
CA ARG A 14 29.43 6.37 21.40
C ARG A 14 28.58 5.12 21.12
N TRP A 15 27.95 4.55 22.14
CA TRP A 15 27.11 3.34 22.02
C TRP A 15 25.65 3.65 21.68
N MET A 16 25.13 4.79 22.13
CA MET A 16 23.76 5.25 21.78
C MET A 16 23.58 5.47 20.27
N ALA A 17 24.63 5.92 19.57
CA ALA A 17 24.58 6.18 18.13
C ALA A 17 24.45 4.91 17.29
N VAL A 18 24.99 3.78 17.74
CA VAL A 18 24.95 2.51 17.00
C VAL A 18 23.55 1.87 17.09
N VAL A 19 22.87 2.02 18.22
CA VAL A 19 21.51 1.50 18.42
C VAL A 19 20.48 2.29 17.61
N ALA A 20 20.65 3.62 17.49
CA ALA A 20 19.77 4.46 16.67
C ALA A 20 19.90 4.17 15.17
N LEU A 21 21.10 3.82 14.69
CA LEU A 21 21.33 3.52 13.28
C LEU A 21 20.80 2.14 12.86
N ALA A 22 20.66 1.21 13.80
CA ALA A 22 20.18 -0.16 13.56
C ALA A 22 18.64 -0.27 13.43
N MET A 23 17.87 0.78 13.77
CA MET A 23 16.40 0.77 13.63
C MET A 23 15.88 1.30 12.28
N LEU A 24 16.76 1.82 11.41
CA LEU A 24 16.39 2.37 10.10
C LEU A 24 15.90 1.36 9.03
N PRO A 25 16.29 0.06 9.01
CA PRO A 25 15.91 -0.80 7.89
C PRO A 25 14.46 -1.30 7.94
N TRP A 26 13.68 -1.02 8.99
CA TRP A 26 12.28 -1.46 9.08
C TRP A 26 11.25 -0.44 8.53
N LEU A 27 11.70 0.74 8.09
CA LEU A 27 10.81 1.79 7.56
C LEU A 27 10.75 1.83 6.03
N VAL A 28 11.58 1.06 5.33
CA VAL A 28 11.44 0.83 3.89
C VAL A 28 10.40 -0.26 3.71
N GLY A 29 9.12 0.11 3.82
CA GLY A 29 8.04 -0.75 3.37
C GLY A 29 8.29 -1.08 1.90
N CYS A 30 8.55 -2.34 1.60
CA CYS A 30 8.64 -2.85 0.24
C CYS A 30 7.26 -2.69 -0.44
N ASN A 31 6.99 -1.50 -0.97
CA ASN A 31 5.91 -1.29 -1.94
C ASN A 31 6.41 -1.81 -3.28
N ALA A 32 6.36 -3.13 -3.45
CA ALA A 32 6.62 -3.74 -4.74
C ALA A 32 5.58 -3.22 -5.74
N GLU A 33 6.05 -2.78 -6.90
CA GLU A 33 5.17 -2.37 -7.99
C GLU A 33 4.27 -3.56 -8.39
N PRO A 34 2.95 -3.35 -8.58
CA PRO A 34 2.04 -4.46 -8.90
C PRO A 34 2.44 -5.12 -10.22
N ASN A 35 2.45 -6.44 -10.26
CA ASN A 35 2.71 -7.20 -11.48
C ASN A 35 1.40 -7.48 -12.25
N ALA A 36 1.49 -8.00 -13.47
CA ALA A 36 0.32 -8.39 -14.28
C ALA A 36 -0.62 -9.36 -13.54
N THR A 37 -0.05 -10.27 -12.72
CA THR A 37 -0.84 -11.17 -11.88
C THR A 37 -1.68 -10.42 -10.85
N ASP A 38 -1.15 -9.34 -10.27
CA ASP A 38 -1.88 -8.53 -9.29
C ASP A 38 -3.04 -7.78 -9.95
N VAL A 39 -2.84 -7.28 -11.17
CA VAL A 39 -3.90 -6.63 -11.95
C VAL A 39 -5.04 -7.62 -12.21
N THR A 40 -4.73 -8.84 -12.64
CA THR A 40 -5.74 -9.89 -12.85
C THR A 40 -6.49 -10.23 -11.55
N ARG A 41 -5.76 -10.39 -10.45
CA ARG A 41 -6.38 -10.68 -9.13
C ARG A 41 -7.33 -9.57 -8.68
N VAL A 42 -6.94 -8.31 -8.85
CA VAL A 42 -7.81 -7.17 -8.54
C VAL A 42 -9.03 -7.16 -9.44
N LYS A 43 -8.87 -7.44 -10.73
CA LYS A 43 -9.99 -7.51 -11.68
C LYS A 43 -10.99 -8.60 -11.29
N ASP A 44 -10.52 -9.79 -10.99
CA ASP A 44 -11.36 -10.92 -10.59
C ASP A 44 -12.09 -10.64 -9.27
N GLU A 45 -11.38 -10.09 -8.27
CA GLU A 45 -11.97 -9.71 -6.99
C GLU A 45 -13.01 -8.59 -7.16
N PHE A 46 -12.75 -7.60 -8.02
CA PHE A 46 -13.71 -6.56 -8.34
C PHE A 46 -14.98 -7.14 -8.99
N LEU A 47 -14.83 -8.01 -9.98
CA LEU A 47 -15.99 -8.65 -10.63
C LEU A 47 -16.78 -9.49 -9.64
N HIS A 48 -16.09 -10.18 -8.74
CA HIS A 48 -16.72 -10.93 -7.65
C HIS A 48 -17.51 -10.01 -6.72
N LEU A 49 -16.91 -8.92 -6.26
CA LEU A 49 -17.56 -7.90 -5.43
C LEU A 49 -18.77 -7.26 -6.12
N ARG A 50 -18.66 -6.97 -7.42
CA ARG A 50 -19.75 -6.41 -8.23
C ARG A 50 -20.91 -7.40 -8.38
N PHE A 51 -20.63 -8.67 -8.53
CA PHE A 51 -21.68 -9.69 -8.53
C PHE A 51 -22.33 -9.81 -7.15
N GLN A 52 -21.51 -9.83 -6.09
CA GLN A 52 -21.98 -9.91 -4.71
C GLN A 52 -22.78 -8.69 -4.28
N SER A 53 -22.54 -7.49 -4.84
CA SER A 53 -23.27 -6.26 -4.48
C SER A 53 -24.77 -6.34 -4.75
N GLN A 54 -25.20 -7.26 -5.62
CA GLN A 54 -26.62 -7.50 -5.89
C GLN A 54 -27.32 -8.28 -4.76
N ILE A 55 -26.56 -9.03 -3.96
CA ILE A 55 -27.07 -10.00 -2.98
C ILE A 55 -26.68 -9.61 -1.56
N GLN A 56 -25.43 -9.16 -1.35
CA GLN A 56 -24.90 -8.79 -0.05
C GLN A 56 -25.29 -7.35 0.32
N PRO A 57 -26.00 -7.14 1.44
CA PRO A 57 -26.49 -5.82 1.83
C PRO A 57 -25.37 -4.82 2.12
N GLU A 58 -24.20 -5.29 2.58
CA GLU A 58 -23.03 -4.45 2.89
C GLU A 58 -22.34 -3.87 1.64
N LEU A 59 -22.50 -4.55 0.50
CA LEU A 59 -21.97 -4.11 -0.79
C LEU A 59 -23.03 -3.40 -1.64
N LYS A 60 -24.31 -3.54 -1.26
CA LYS A 60 -25.44 -3.04 -2.03
C LYS A 60 -25.43 -1.51 -2.07
N GLY A 61 -25.50 -0.96 -3.28
CA GLY A 61 -25.50 0.48 -3.50
C GLY A 61 -24.10 1.12 -3.52
N LEU A 62 -23.02 0.35 -3.35
CA LEU A 62 -21.68 0.86 -3.60
C LEU A 62 -21.46 1.03 -5.11
N SER A 63 -20.86 2.16 -5.49
CA SER A 63 -20.41 2.41 -6.87
C SER A 63 -19.33 1.40 -7.28
N ASP A 64 -19.23 1.12 -8.58
CA ASP A 64 -18.15 0.28 -9.12
C ASP A 64 -16.77 0.81 -8.75
N GLY A 65 -16.56 2.13 -8.74
CA GLY A 65 -15.30 2.73 -8.31
C GLY A 65 -14.94 2.39 -6.86
N ARG A 66 -15.93 2.34 -5.96
CA ARG A 66 -15.72 1.90 -4.57
C ARG A 66 -15.43 0.42 -4.46
N LEU A 67 -16.17 -0.41 -5.19
CA LEU A 67 -15.93 -1.86 -5.21
C LEU A 67 -14.53 -2.18 -5.76
N PHE A 68 -14.07 -1.43 -6.75
CA PHE A 68 -12.71 -1.56 -7.29
C PHE A 68 -11.65 -1.15 -6.26
N GLN A 69 -11.84 -0.03 -5.54
CA GLN A 69 -10.96 0.36 -4.44
C GLN A 69 -10.88 -0.70 -3.34
N MET A 70 -12.02 -1.33 -3.02
CA MET A 70 -12.07 -2.44 -2.08
C MET A 70 -11.27 -3.64 -2.60
N ALA A 71 -11.35 -3.95 -3.89
CA ALA A 71 -10.58 -5.04 -4.50
C ALA A 71 -9.06 -4.81 -4.42
N CYS A 72 -8.57 -3.59 -4.66
CA CYS A 72 -7.13 -3.29 -4.46
C CYS A 72 -6.73 -3.47 -3.00
N LYS A 73 -7.55 -2.95 -2.06
CA LYS A 73 -7.27 -3.02 -0.62
C LYS A 73 -7.22 -4.46 -0.13
N ARG A 74 -8.13 -5.32 -0.60
CA ARG A 74 -8.15 -6.76 -0.29
C ARG A 74 -6.93 -7.50 -0.81
N ASN A 75 -6.39 -7.07 -1.95
CA ASN A 75 -5.16 -7.64 -2.52
C ASN A 75 -3.88 -6.97 -2.03
N ASN A 76 -3.97 -5.97 -1.13
CA ASN A 76 -2.85 -5.22 -0.57
C ASN A 76 -1.94 -4.58 -1.65
N VAL A 77 -2.57 -4.00 -2.67
CA VAL A 77 -1.89 -3.31 -3.78
C VAL A 77 -2.34 -1.87 -3.90
N GLN A 78 -1.46 -1.01 -4.44
CA GLN A 78 -1.77 0.40 -4.69
C GLN A 78 -2.73 0.51 -5.89
N CYS A 79 -3.94 1.04 -5.67
CA CYS A 79 -4.93 1.15 -6.74
C CYS A 79 -4.44 1.98 -7.92
N ASP A 80 -3.73 3.08 -7.68
CA ASP A 80 -3.32 3.99 -8.75
C ASP A 80 -2.38 3.29 -9.74
N LEU A 81 -1.41 2.53 -9.24
CA LEU A 81 -0.50 1.72 -10.06
C LEU A 81 -1.23 0.58 -10.79
N VAL A 82 -2.24 -0.02 -10.15
CA VAL A 82 -3.09 -1.03 -10.80
C VAL A 82 -3.90 -0.40 -11.92
N ILE A 83 -4.44 0.81 -11.72
CA ILE A 83 -5.18 1.55 -12.75
C ILE A 83 -4.27 1.89 -13.93
N GLU A 84 -3.04 2.33 -13.68
CA GLU A 84 -2.07 2.59 -14.75
C GLU A 84 -1.78 1.33 -15.57
N LYS A 85 -1.47 0.20 -14.91
CA LYS A 85 -1.23 -1.06 -15.61
C LYS A 85 -2.49 -1.60 -16.31
N LEU A 86 -3.67 -1.37 -15.75
CA LEU A 86 -4.94 -1.76 -16.35
C LEU A 86 -5.19 -1.02 -17.66
N LYS A 87 -4.81 0.27 -17.76
CA LYS A 87 -4.87 1.03 -19.03
C LYS A 87 -4.02 0.38 -20.13
N GLU A 88 -2.85 -0.15 -19.75
CA GLU A 88 -1.92 -0.78 -20.67
C GLU A 88 -2.35 -2.20 -21.06
N SER A 89 -2.76 -3.00 -20.07
CA SER A 89 -3.05 -4.43 -20.27
C SER A 89 -4.47 -4.72 -20.77
N ASP A 90 -5.46 -3.92 -20.37
CA ASP A 90 -6.88 -4.13 -20.68
C ASP A 90 -7.62 -2.79 -20.81
N PRO A 91 -7.34 -2.04 -21.89
CA PRO A 91 -7.87 -0.68 -22.07
C PRO A 91 -9.39 -0.64 -22.21
N GLU A 92 -10.02 -1.71 -22.72
CA GLU A 92 -11.47 -1.80 -22.85
C GLU A 92 -12.14 -1.89 -21.49
N PHE A 93 -11.62 -2.73 -20.59
CA PHE A 93 -12.09 -2.78 -19.22
C PHE A 93 -11.88 -1.44 -18.49
N TYR A 94 -10.72 -0.81 -18.67
CA TYR A 94 -10.46 0.52 -18.09
C TYR A 94 -11.48 1.57 -18.55
N LYS A 95 -11.83 1.64 -19.84
CA LYS A 95 -12.81 2.61 -20.35
C LYS A 95 -14.18 2.48 -19.69
N VAL A 96 -14.58 1.26 -19.35
CA VAL A 96 -15.84 1.00 -18.64
C VAL A 96 -15.75 1.46 -17.17
N LEU A 97 -14.59 1.26 -16.53
CA LEU A 97 -14.37 1.58 -15.12
C LEU A 97 -14.09 3.08 -14.89
N GLU A 98 -13.45 3.76 -15.84
CA GLU A 98 -12.97 5.14 -15.73
C GLU A 98 -14.05 6.16 -15.29
N PRO A 99 -15.28 6.15 -15.84
CA PRO A 99 -16.33 7.08 -15.41
C PRO A 99 -16.70 6.91 -13.92
N GLU A 100 -16.59 5.68 -13.41
CA GLU A 100 -16.95 5.34 -12.03
C GLU A 100 -15.82 5.68 -11.05
N LEU A 101 -14.56 5.68 -11.51
CA LEU A 101 -13.41 6.16 -10.72
C LEU A 101 -13.44 7.67 -10.53
N LYS A 102 -13.94 8.44 -11.50
CA LYS A 102 -14.02 9.91 -11.46
C LYS A 102 -15.22 10.44 -10.68
N ARG A 103 -16.18 9.59 -10.34
CA ARG A 103 -17.45 9.96 -9.68
C ARG A 103 -17.37 9.92 -8.15
N ASN A 104 -16.26 9.42 -7.58
CA ASN A 104 -16.01 9.35 -6.13
C ASN A 104 -15.22 10.54 -5.59
#